data_AF-A0A374ECK5-F1
#
_entry.id   AF-A0A374ECK5-F1
#
_cell.length_a   1.000
_cell.length_b   1.000
_cell.length_c   1.000
_cell.angle_alpha   90.00
_cell.angle_beta   90.00
_cell.angle_gamma   90.00
#
_symmetry.space_group_name_H-M   'P 1'
#
loop_
_entity.id
_entity.type
_entity.pdbx_description
1 polymer ?
#
loop_
_entity_poly.entity_id
_entity_poly.type
_entity_poly.pdbx_seq_one_letter_code
_entity_poly.pdbx_strand_id
1 'polypeptide(L)'
;MNFNKCLKTQLYKMLISPVPVICAIMIFGLCCITNVYTDADGGKGYSVLTILLLRDPTEAVEGNSVVRENIIRAAMSSWLIMFSPVVCVLPFVKSVSAENSSLKRFEMQRSGKIAFAASRLVSAVLTSAAVLCLGYGLFVIFTVIMFPSVMDTNSHSAAAVLHSMSIGCFYLSRMAGAFIIGALSALPAYIISVFSRNKYMMTCIPFMFFYFYNTLINRLSKGFSANVGKIVSLFSFNGIFRAIENGMTVYVILAAAVLMILAAIIGVSFLQRRYDCCE
;
A
#
# COMPACT_ATOMS: atom_id res chain seq x y z
N MET A 1 -13.09 13.77 -25.68
CA MET A 1 -12.32 14.59 -24.71
C MET A 1 -11.01 13.87 -24.41
N ASN A 2 -9.83 14.50 -24.52
CA ASN A 2 -8.55 13.81 -24.34
C ASN A 2 -8.48 13.13 -22.96
N PHE A 3 -8.03 11.87 -22.92
CA PHE A 3 -7.84 11.07 -21.70
C PHE A 3 -7.22 11.87 -20.54
N ASN A 4 -6.21 12.69 -20.86
CA ASN A 4 -5.52 13.55 -19.89
C ASN A 4 -6.44 14.56 -19.18
N LYS A 5 -7.43 15.15 -19.88
CA LYS A 5 -8.40 16.07 -19.27
C LYS A 5 -9.33 15.33 -18.30
N CYS A 6 -9.77 14.12 -18.66
CA CYS A 6 -10.61 13.28 -17.79
C CYS A 6 -9.84 12.83 -16.54
N LEU A 7 -8.58 12.41 -16.72
CA LEU A 7 -7.69 12.03 -15.63
C LEU A 7 -7.46 13.18 -14.65
N LYS A 8 -7.15 14.38 -15.15
CA LYS A 8 -6.93 15.57 -14.31
C LYS A 8 -8.15 15.89 -13.45
N THR A 9 -9.34 15.85 -14.04
CA THR A 9 -10.59 16.10 -13.31
C THR A 9 -10.85 15.05 -12.23
N GLN A 10 -10.63 13.77 -12.54
CA GLN A 10 -10.81 12.68 -11.57
C GLN A 10 -9.81 12.75 -10.41
N LEU A 11 -8.53 13.01 -10.70
CA LEU A 11 -7.50 13.23 -9.67
C LEU A 11 -7.82 14.43 -8.78
N TYR A 12 -8.24 15.55 -9.38
CA TYR A 12 -8.58 16.75 -8.62
C TYR A 12 -9.73 16.51 -7.65
N LYS A 13 -10.80 15.81 -8.09
CA LYS A 13 -11.94 15.43 -7.23
C LYS A 13 -11.50 14.59 -6.02
N MET A 14 -10.52 13.69 -6.20
CA MET A 14 -10.04 12.81 -5.13
C MET A 14 -9.08 13.53 -4.17
N LEU A 15 -8.16 14.36 -4.69
CA LEU A 15 -7.09 15.01 -3.92
C LEU A 15 -7.51 16.27 -3.17
N ILE A 16 -8.48 17.04 -3.68
CA ILE A 16 -8.91 18.30 -3.03
C ILE A 16 -9.70 18.05 -1.74
N SER A 17 -10.25 16.85 -1.58
CA SER A 17 -11.03 16.51 -0.39
C SER A 17 -10.11 16.37 0.83
N PRO A 18 -10.59 16.54 2.07
CA PRO A 18 -9.76 16.34 3.27
C PRO A 18 -9.43 14.86 3.54
N VAL A 19 -10.03 13.92 2.79
CA VAL A 19 -9.93 12.48 3.06
C VAL A 19 -8.52 11.91 2.86
N PRO A 20 -7.77 12.21 1.78
CA PRO A 20 -6.39 11.79 1.61
C PRO A 20 -5.49 12.20 2.78
N VAL A 21 -5.68 13.40 3.34
CA VAL A 21 -4.88 13.90 4.47
C VAL A 21 -5.18 13.10 5.73
N ILE A 22 -6.46 12.89 6.04
CA ILE A 22 -6.88 12.04 7.18
C ILE A 22 -6.33 10.62 7.01
N CYS A 23 -6.39 10.06 5.80
CA CYS A 23 -5.85 8.74 5.50
C CYS A 23 -4.34 8.66 5.69
N ALA A 24 -3.59 9.69 5.27
CA ALA A 24 -2.15 9.77 5.48
C ALA A 24 -1.79 9.82 6.98
N ILE A 25 -2.54 10.61 7.77
CA ILE A 25 -2.36 10.68 9.23
C ILE A 25 -2.69 9.33 9.90
N MET A 26 -3.76 8.65 9.46
CA MET A 26 -4.08 7.32 9.97
C MET A 26 -2.98 6.30 9.67
N ILE A 27 -2.40 6.34 8.46
CA ILE A 27 -1.27 5.47 8.09
C ILE A 27 -0.05 5.76 8.97
N PHE A 28 0.24 7.03 9.20
CA PHE A 28 1.30 7.43 10.13
C PHE A 28 1.07 6.86 11.55
N GLY A 29 -0.15 7.01 12.09
CA GLY A 29 -0.52 6.44 13.39
C GLY A 29 -0.39 4.91 13.44
N LEU A 30 -0.82 4.22 12.38
CA LEU A 30 -0.68 2.77 12.26
C LEU A 30 0.80 2.34 12.26
N CYS A 31 1.68 3.09 11.60
CA CYS A 31 3.12 2.83 11.64
C CYS A 31 3.68 2.98 13.07
N CYS A 32 3.25 3.99 13.82
CA CYS A 32 3.73 4.22 15.20
C CYS A 32 3.30 3.13 16.20
N ILE A 33 2.20 2.44 15.93
CA ILE A 33 1.67 1.34 16.77
C ILE A 33 2.37 0.01 16.44
N THR A 34 3.16 -0.07 15.38
CA THR A 34 3.83 -1.32 15.02
C THR A 34 4.89 -1.72 16.04
N ASN A 35 4.90 -3.01 16.38
CA ASN A 35 5.87 -3.58 17.30
C ASN A 35 7.21 -3.72 16.60
N VAL A 36 8.24 -3.11 17.18
CA VAL A 36 9.61 -3.09 16.65
C VAL A 36 10.46 -4.14 17.33
N TYR A 37 10.27 -4.33 18.63
CA TYR A 37 11.12 -5.21 19.44
C TYR A 37 10.26 -6.14 20.29
N THR A 38 10.63 -7.42 20.37
CA THR A 38 10.05 -8.37 21.32
C THR A 38 11.15 -8.79 22.27
N ASP A 39 10.96 -8.52 23.55
CA ASP A 39 11.91 -8.90 24.59
C ASP A 39 12.08 -10.42 24.65
N ALA A 40 13.32 -10.89 24.72
CA ALA A 40 13.64 -12.32 24.73
C ALA A 40 13.24 -12.98 26.06
N ASP A 41 13.27 -12.24 27.17
CA ASP A 41 13.02 -12.78 28.51
C ASP A 41 11.56 -12.65 28.96
N GLY A 42 10.80 -11.72 28.36
CA GLY A 42 9.42 -11.41 28.77
C GLY A 42 8.35 -11.57 27.68
N GLY A 43 8.73 -11.77 26.42
CA GLY A 43 7.80 -11.89 25.28
C GLY A 43 6.97 -10.64 25.00
N LYS A 44 7.26 -9.50 25.65
CA LYS A 44 6.53 -8.24 25.48
C LYS A 44 7.02 -7.53 24.22
N GLY A 45 6.08 -7.24 23.32
CA GLY A 45 6.32 -6.43 22.13
C GLY A 45 6.28 -4.94 22.47
N TYR A 46 7.36 -4.23 22.18
CA TYR A 46 7.44 -2.78 22.31
C TYR A 46 7.17 -2.13 20.94
N SER A 47 6.13 -1.30 20.89
CA SER A 47 5.80 -0.44 19.76
C SER A 47 6.70 0.80 19.72
N VAL A 48 6.81 1.46 18.56
CA VAL A 48 7.56 2.73 18.42
C VAL A 48 7.15 3.75 19.47
N LEU A 49 5.83 3.87 19.71
CA LEU A 49 5.28 4.77 20.73
C LEU A 49 5.70 4.40 22.15
N THR A 50 5.72 3.10 22.49
CA THR A 50 6.13 2.64 23.82
C THR A 50 7.62 2.78 24.04
N ILE A 51 8.45 2.63 22.99
CA ILE A 51 9.89 2.87 23.07
C ILE A 51 10.15 4.35 23.38
N LEU A 52 9.39 5.25 22.76
CA LEU A 52 9.51 6.69 22.98
C LEU A 52 8.96 7.15 24.35
N LEU A 53 7.99 6.44 24.92
CA LEU A 53 7.36 6.76 26.21
C LEU A 53 8.06 6.13 27.43
N LEU A 54 8.68 4.95 27.29
CA LEU A 54 9.28 4.21 28.41
C LEU A 54 10.80 4.29 28.49
N ARG A 55 11.52 4.69 27.43
CA ARG A 55 12.97 4.49 27.37
C ARG A 55 13.68 5.70 26.76
N ASP A 56 14.68 6.22 27.48
CA ASP A 56 15.63 7.14 26.87
C ASP A 56 16.33 6.43 25.70
N PRO A 57 16.34 7.02 24.49
CA PRO A 57 16.79 6.34 23.25
C PRO A 57 18.27 5.92 23.28
N THR A 58 19.05 6.39 24.26
CA THR A 58 20.47 6.09 24.47
C THR A 58 20.73 4.76 25.18
N GLU A 59 19.87 4.31 26.10
CA GLU A 59 20.04 3.04 26.83
C GLU A 59 19.50 1.82 26.05
N ALA A 60 18.75 2.06 24.97
CA ALA A 60 18.27 1.01 24.08
C ALA A 60 19.31 0.56 23.04
N VAL A 61 20.46 1.24 22.98
CA VAL A 61 21.54 1.01 22.01
C VAL A 61 22.39 -0.22 22.37
N GLU A 62 22.39 -0.66 23.64
CA GLU A 62 23.16 -1.83 24.09
C GLU A 62 22.68 -3.16 23.48
N GLY A 63 21.41 -3.20 23.04
CA GLY A 63 20.92 -4.24 22.14
C GLY A 63 20.73 -3.63 20.76
N ASN A 64 21.52 -4.06 19.77
CA ASN A 64 21.57 -3.62 18.37
C ASN A 64 20.24 -3.75 17.56
N SER A 65 19.08 -3.78 18.24
CA SER A 65 17.73 -3.97 17.74
C SER A 65 16.95 -2.68 17.50
N VAL A 66 17.26 -1.57 18.20
CA VAL A 66 16.52 -0.30 18.08
C VAL A 66 17.24 0.65 17.12
N VAL A 67 17.36 0.22 15.86
CA VAL A 67 17.96 1.04 14.80
C VAL A 67 16.90 1.50 13.80
N ARG A 68 17.00 2.74 13.32
CA ARG A 68 16.00 3.35 12.43
C ARG A 68 15.64 2.48 11.20
N GLU A 69 16.61 1.81 10.60
CA GLU A 69 16.40 0.92 9.44
C GLU A 69 15.57 -0.32 9.79
N ASN A 70 15.73 -0.87 11.00
CA ASN A 70 14.93 -1.99 11.50
C ASN A 70 13.51 -1.54 11.88
N ILE A 71 13.36 -0.35 12.47
CA ILE A 71 12.05 0.25 12.78
C ILE A 71 11.24 0.44 11.48
N ILE A 72 11.87 1.01 10.46
CA ILE A 72 11.26 1.23 9.14
C ILE A 72 10.88 -0.10 8.49
N ARG A 73 11.71 -1.14 8.62
CA ARG A 73 11.40 -2.49 8.12
C ARG A 73 10.23 -3.12 8.88
N ALA A 74 10.18 -2.98 10.21
CA ALA A 74 9.14 -3.55 11.06
C ALA A 74 7.77 -2.92 10.80
N ALA A 75 7.72 -1.59 10.63
CA ALA A 75 6.49 -0.83 10.39
C ALA A 75 5.69 -1.33 9.19
N MET A 76 6.38 -1.92 8.21
CA MET A 76 5.79 -2.40 6.98
C MET A 76 5.13 -3.78 7.06
N SER A 77 5.30 -4.57 8.13
CA SER A 77 4.93 -6.00 8.10
C SER A 77 3.71 -6.42 8.92
N SER A 78 3.12 -5.50 9.69
CA SER A 78 2.04 -5.81 10.64
C SER A 78 0.73 -5.09 10.28
N TRP A 79 0.36 -4.08 11.06
CA TRP A 79 -0.91 -3.37 10.97
C TRP A 79 -1.11 -2.63 9.65
N LEU A 80 -0.03 -2.08 9.10
CA LEU A 80 -0.09 -1.32 7.86
C LEU A 80 -0.56 -2.19 6.69
N ILE A 81 -0.06 -3.42 6.53
CA ILE A 81 -0.52 -4.30 5.44
C ILE A 81 -1.98 -4.71 5.61
N MET A 82 -2.43 -4.92 6.85
CA MET A 82 -3.81 -5.33 7.11
C MET A 82 -4.79 -4.20 6.78
N PHE A 83 -4.50 -2.96 7.19
CA PHE A 83 -5.42 -1.84 7.04
C PHE A 83 -5.20 -1.01 5.77
N SER A 84 -4.04 -1.14 5.10
CA SER A 84 -3.70 -0.39 3.90
C SER A 84 -4.78 -0.47 2.81
N PRO A 85 -5.36 -1.64 2.49
CA PRO A 85 -6.42 -1.70 1.46
C PRO A 85 -7.71 -0.98 1.80
N VAL A 86 -8.00 -0.76 3.08
CA VAL A 86 -9.16 0.03 3.50
C VAL A 86 -8.82 1.50 3.40
N VAL A 87 -7.72 1.92 4.05
CA VAL A 87 -7.38 3.33 4.22
C VAL A 87 -7.01 3.98 2.88
N CYS A 88 -6.25 3.30 2.02
CA CYS A 88 -5.79 3.85 0.75
C CYS A 88 -6.94 4.04 -0.27
N VAL A 89 -8.06 3.34 -0.09
CA VAL A 89 -9.18 3.31 -1.03
C VAL A 89 -10.28 4.33 -0.67
N LEU A 90 -10.32 4.85 0.56
CA LEU A 90 -11.34 5.80 1.02
C LEU A 90 -11.49 7.06 0.14
N PRO A 91 -10.41 7.71 -0.36
CA PRO A 91 -10.54 8.85 -1.26
C PRO A 91 -11.30 8.49 -2.55
N PHE A 92 -10.98 7.33 -3.12
CA PHE A 92 -11.63 6.80 -4.31
C PHE A 92 -13.10 6.44 -4.06
N VAL A 93 -13.40 5.76 -2.95
CA VAL A 93 -14.79 5.40 -2.60
C VAL A 93 -15.65 6.63 -2.42
N LYS A 94 -15.11 7.67 -1.77
CA LYS A 94 -15.82 8.94 -1.60
C LYS A 94 -16.12 9.58 -2.95
N SER A 95 -15.13 9.68 -3.84
CA SER A 95 -15.32 10.33 -5.14
C SER A 95 -16.34 9.56 -5.99
N VAL A 96 -16.24 8.24 -6.01
CA VAL A 96 -17.17 7.38 -6.77
C VAL A 96 -18.58 7.42 -6.20
N SER A 97 -18.71 7.38 -4.87
CA SER A 97 -20.03 7.38 -4.23
C SER A 97 -20.74 8.73 -4.35
N ALA A 98 -20.00 9.81 -4.58
CA ALA A 98 -20.55 11.14 -4.81
C ALA A 98 -20.97 11.39 -6.28
N GLU A 99 -20.64 10.48 -7.21
CA GLU A 99 -21.05 10.60 -8.60
C GLU A 99 -22.55 10.29 -8.78
N ASN A 100 -23.32 11.33 -9.13
CA ASN A 100 -24.73 11.17 -9.52
C ASN A 100 -24.86 10.35 -10.81
N SER A 101 -25.91 9.52 -10.90
CA SER A 101 -26.18 8.66 -12.07
C SER A 101 -26.27 9.43 -13.38
N SER A 102 -26.86 10.63 -13.36
CA SER A 102 -27.04 11.50 -14.54
C SER A 102 -25.72 12.12 -15.01
N LEU A 103 -24.95 12.73 -14.11
CA LEU A 103 -23.65 13.36 -14.43
C LEU A 103 -22.64 12.36 -14.99
N LYS A 104 -22.64 11.12 -14.47
CA LYS A 104 -21.80 10.04 -14.98
C LYS A 104 -22.11 9.69 -16.44
N ARG A 105 -23.40 9.66 -16.82
CA ARG A 105 -23.81 9.38 -18.21
C ARG A 105 -23.28 10.45 -19.17
N PHE A 106 -23.41 11.73 -18.79
CA PHE A 106 -22.87 12.84 -19.59
C PHE A 106 -21.34 12.80 -19.71
N GLU A 107 -20.62 12.52 -18.61
CA GLU A 107 -19.16 12.36 -18.65
C GLU A 107 -18.72 11.19 -19.54
N MET A 108 -19.46 10.07 -19.49
CA MET A 108 -19.18 8.85 -20.27
C MET A 108 -19.47 9.05 -21.77
N GLN A 109 -20.54 9.75 -22.14
CA GLN A 109 -20.86 10.06 -23.54
C GLN A 109 -19.84 11.03 -24.17
N ARG A 110 -19.34 12.01 -23.38
CA ARG A 110 -18.37 13.01 -23.87
C ARG A 110 -16.92 12.50 -23.95
N SER A 111 -16.55 11.53 -23.10
CA SER A 111 -15.19 11.01 -22.99
C SER A 111 -14.98 9.68 -23.71
N GLY A 112 -16.06 8.91 -23.91
CA GLY A 112 -16.01 7.54 -24.41
C GLY A 112 -15.82 6.52 -23.27
N LYS A 113 -16.47 5.36 -23.40
CA LYS A 113 -16.55 4.33 -22.34
C LYS A 113 -15.16 3.85 -21.89
N ILE A 114 -14.24 3.67 -22.84
CA ILE A 114 -12.88 3.14 -22.59
C ILE A 114 -12.01 4.17 -21.88
N ALA A 115 -12.00 5.42 -22.38
CA ALA A 115 -11.19 6.48 -21.77
C ALA A 115 -11.69 6.83 -20.36
N PHE A 116 -13.00 6.77 -20.11
CA PHE A 116 -13.57 6.93 -18.78
C PHE A 116 -13.14 5.79 -17.84
N ALA A 117 -13.23 4.52 -18.28
CA ALA A 117 -12.78 3.36 -17.50
C ALA A 117 -11.30 3.46 -17.13
N ALA A 118 -10.44 3.71 -18.12
CA ALA A 118 -9.00 3.79 -17.94
C ALA A 118 -8.60 4.98 -17.05
N SER A 119 -9.18 6.16 -17.26
CA SER A 119 -8.85 7.34 -16.43
C SER A 119 -9.28 7.17 -14.98
N ARG A 120 -10.38 6.45 -14.75
CA ARG A 120 -10.86 6.10 -13.41
C ARG A 120 -9.98 5.06 -12.72
N LEU A 121 -9.52 4.04 -13.44
CA LEU A 121 -8.54 3.07 -12.91
C LEU A 121 -7.25 3.79 -12.52
N VAL A 122 -6.69 4.59 -13.42
CA VAL A 122 -5.41 5.29 -13.20
C VAL A 122 -5.53 6.29 -12.05
N SER A 123 -6.63 7.05 -11.94
CA SER A 123 -6.85 7.95 -10.81
C SER A 123 -7.01 7.21 -9.49
N ALA A 124 -7.72 6.07 -9.45
CA ALA A 124 -7.84 5.25 -8.26
C ALA A 124 -6.45 4.77 -7.77
N VAL A 125 -5.64 4.27 -8.69
CA VAL A 125 -4.32 3.69 -8.42
C VAL A 125 -3.31 4.76 -7.99
N LEU A 126 -3.31 5.91 -8.66
CA LEU A 126 -2.42 7.01 -8.29
C LEU A 126 -2.79 7.63 -6.94
N THR A 127 -4.08 7.77 -6.63
CA THR A 127 -4.51 8.35 -5.35
C THR A 127 -4.23 7.43 -4.18
N SER A 128 -4.47 6.13 -4.31
CA SER A 128 -4.16 5.15 -3.27
C SER A 128 -2.65 5.03 -3.03
N ALA A 129 -1.85 5.00 -4.10
CA ALA A 129 -0.39 4.97 -4.02
C ALA A 129 0.17 6.24 -3.37
N ALA A 130 -0.34 7.42 -3.76
CA ALA A 130 0.09 8.69 -3.18
C ALA A 130 -0.22 8.79 -1.68
N VAL A 131 -1.43 8.38 -1.25
CA VAL A 131 -1.82 8.40 0.18
C VAL A 131 -0.90 7.52 1.02
N LEU A 132 -0.57 6.31 0.53
CA LEU A 132 0.32 5.41 1.24
C LEU A 132 1.76 5.92 1.30
N CYS A 133 2.27 6.44 0.18
CA CYS A 133 3.58 7.08 0.14
C CYS A 133 3.68 8.30 1.05
N LEU A 134 2.66 9.16 1.11
CA LEU A 134 2.67 10.33 1.98
C LEU A 134 2.64 9.93 3.46
N GLY A 135 1.71 9.04 3.86
CA GLY A 135 1.62 8.60 5.25
C GLY A 135 2.87 7.87 5.74
N TYR A 136 3.42 6.98 4.90
CA TYR A 136 4.67 6.29 5.23
C TYR A 136 5.90 7.20 5.16
N GLY A 137 5.96 8.12 4.20
CA GLY A 137 7.04 9.10 4.09
C GLY A 137 7.14 9.98 5.34
N LEU A 138 6.01 10.43 5.88
CA LEU A 138 5.96 11.13 7.16
C LEU A 138 6.52 10.29 8.31
N PHE A 139 6.22 8.98 8.33
CA PHE A 139 6.78 8.07 9.33
C PHE A 139 8.29 7.90 9.18
N VAL A 140 8.80 7.75 7.94
CA VAL A 140 10.25 7.68 7.69
C VAL A 140 10.95 8.94 8.19
N ILE A 141 10.43 10.14 7.86
CA ILE A 141 10.99 11.41 8.35
C ILE A 141 11.00 11.46 9.87
N PHE A 142 9.90 11.06 10.52
CA PHE A 142 9.80 10.99 11.98
C PHE A 142 10.86 10.06 12.58
N THR A 143 11.05 8.87 12.02
CA THR A 143 12.07 7.91 12.51
C THR A 143 13.50 8.40 12.30
N VAL A 144 13.78 9.16 11.25
CA VAL A 144 15.10 9.73 10.99
C VAL A 144 15.45 10.82 12.00
N ILE A 145 14.46 11.60 12.46
CA ILE A 145 14.65 12.65 13.47
C ILE A 145 14.85 12.05 14.86
N MET A 146 14.08 11.01 15.21
CA MET A 146 14.02 10.50 16.58
C MET A 146 15.02 9.37 16.90
N PHE A 147 15.51 8.63 15.89
CA PHE A 147 16.34 7.44 16.12
C PHE A 147 17.71 7.50 15.42
N PRO A 148 18.76 6.95 16.06
CA PRO A 148 20.11 6.89 15.48
C PRO A 148 20.23 5.92 14.30
N SER A 149 21.26 6.13 13.48
CA SER A 149 21.62 5.33 12.29
C SER A 149 22.38 4.05 12.63
N VAL A 150 22.24 2.97 11.83
CA VAL A 150 23.14 1.80 11.96
C VAL A 150 24.61 2.19 11.81
N MET A 151 24.90 3.20 10.99
CA MET A 151 26.27 3.67 10.71
C MET A 151 26.97 4.25 11.94
N ASP A 152 26.21 4.80 12.89
CA ASP A 152 26.76 5.42 14.09
C ASP A 152 26.99 4.39 15.21
N THR A 153 26.27 3.26 15.15
CA THR A 153 26.29 2.24 16.19
C THR A 153 27.26 1.08 15.94
N ASN A 154 27.34 0.49 14.72
CA ASN A 154 28.26 -0.63 14.43
C ASN A 154 28.35 -0.95 12.91
N SER A 155 29.54 -0.88 12.32
CA SER A 155 29.79 -1.08 10.87
C SER A 155 29.59 -2.51 10.37
N HIS A 156 29.83 -3.53 11.22
CA HIS A 156 29.69 -4.94 10.83
C HIS A 156 28.23 -5.44 10.78
N SER A 157 27.33 -4.88 11.60
CA SER A 157 25.88 -5.15 11.54
C SER A 157 25.17 -4.33 10.47
N ALA A 158 25.75 -3.19 10.05
CA ALA A 158 25.23 -2.36 8.97
C ALA A 158 25.12 -3.13 7.65
N ALA A 159 26.12 -3.94 7.29
CA ALA A 159 26.09 -4.71 6.04
C ALA A 159 24.96 -5.76 6.00
N ALA A 160 24.66 -6.39 7.14
CA ALA A 160 23.57 -7.37 7.25
C ALA A 160 22.18 -6.71 7.23
N VAL A 161 22.04 -5.54 7.85
CA VAL A 161 20.77 -4.79 7.85
C VAL A 161 20.53 -4.10 6.51
N LEU A 162 21.56 -3.61 5.83
CA LEU A 162 21.43 -2.83 4.60
C LEU A 162 21.49 -3.69 3.32
N HIS A 163 21.73 -5.01 3.42
CA HIS A 163 21.84 -5.93 2.27
C HIS A 163 22.76 -5.38 1.16
N SER A 164 23.87 -4.75 1.53
CA SER A 164 24.83 -4.11 0.61
C SER A 164 24.29 -2.93 -0.22
N MET A 165 23.11 -2.38 0.08
CA MET A 165 22.56 -1.18 -0.57
C MET A 165 23.02 0.10 0.16
N SER A 166 23.06 1.24 -0.53
CA SER A 166 23.27 2.53 0.14
C SER A 166 22.01 2.95 0.92
N ILE A 167 22.18 3.74 1.98
CA ILE A 167 21.07 4.27 2.82
C ILE A 167 19.99 4.97 1.98
N GLY A 168 20.40 5.80 1.01
CA GLY A 168 19.45 6.45 0.11
C GLY A 168 18.68 5.47 -0.77
N CYS A 169 19.36 4.42 -1.25
CA CYS A 169 18.74 3.37 -2.05
C CYS A 169 17.76 2.53 -1.20
N PHE A 170 18.07 2.31 0.08
CA PHE A 170 17.15 1.65 1.02
C PHE A 170 15.85 2.45 1.19
N TYR A 171 15.92 3.76 1.45
CA TYR A 171 14.72 4.58 1.60
C TYR A 171 13.90 4.66 0.30
N LEU A 172 14.55 4.83 -0.85
CA LEU A 172 13.88 4.85 -2.15
C LEU A 172 13.19 3.52 -2.46
N SER A 173 13.87 2.40 -2.21
CA SER A 173 13.32 1.05 -2.34
C SER A 173 12.06 0.85 -1.47
N ARG A 174 12.09 1.35 -0.23
CA ARG A 174 10.95 1.26 0.69
C ARG A 174 9.78 2.15 0.26
N MET A 175 10.05 3.36 -0.23
CA MET A 175 9.02 4.24 -0.79
C MET A 175 8.40 3.65 -2.06
N ALA A 176 9.20 3.02 -2.92
CA ALA A 176 8.71 2.31 -4.10
C ALA A 176 7.83 1.12 -3.74
N GLY A 177 8.20 0.34 -2.70
CA GLY A 177 7.36 -0.75 -2.19
C GLY A 177 6.01 -0.24 -1.64
N ALA A 178 6.02 0.86 -0.88
CA ALA A 178 4.79 1.50 -0.42
C ALA A 178 3.93 1.98 -1.60
N PHE A 179 4.53 2.54 -2.65
CA PHE A 179 3.82 2.95 -3.86
C PHE A 179 3.10 1.77 -4.54
N ILE A 180 3.83 0.66 -4.75
CA ILE A 180 3.31 -0.55 -5.38
C ILE A 180 2.16 -1.14 -4.57
N ILE A 181 2.30 -1.24 -3.25
CA ILE A 181 1.25 -1.76 -2.37
C ILE A 181 0.00 -0.88 -2.41
N GLY A 182 0.18 0.44 -2.37
CA GLY A 182 -0.93 1.38 -2.49
C GLY A 182 -1.63 1.23 -3.83
N ALA A 183 -0.89 1.07 -4.93
CA ALA A 183 -1.42 0.83 -6.26
C ALA A 183 -2.22 -0.48 -6.35
N LEU A 184 -1.66 -1.59 -5.87
CA LEU A 184 -2.34 -2.90 -5.85
C LEU A 184 -3.62 -2.86 -5.00
N SER A 185 -3.59 -2.14 -3.88
CA SER A 185 -4.70 -2.08 -2.94
C SER A 185 -5.98 -1.47 -3.55
N ALA A 186 -5.85 -0.61 -4.56
CA ALA A 186 -7.00 0.00 -5.25
C ALA A 186 -7.68 -0.92 -6.26
N LEU A 187 -7.03 -2.00 -6.70
CA LEU A 187 -7.56 -2.83 -7.80
C LEU A 187 -8.89 -3.51 -7.47
N PRO A 188 -9.06 -4.22 -6.34
CA PRO A 188 -10.32 -4.86 -6.03
C PRO A 188 -11.44 -3.83 -5.80
N ALA A 189 -11.10 -2.69 -5.20
CA ALA A 189 -12.05 -1.60 -4.99
C ALA A 189 -12.57 -1.02 -6.30
N TYR A 190 -11.67 -0.84 -7.28
CA TYR A 190 -12.06 -0.42 -8.63
C TYR A 190 -13.02 -1.44 -9.27
N ILE A 191 -12.68 -2.73 -9.23
CA ILE A 191 -13.53 -3.80 -9.79
C ILE A 191 -14.92 -3.76 -9.16
N ILE A 192 -15.01 -3.72 -7.82
CA ILE A 192 -16.30 -3.64 -7.12
C ILE A 192 -17.05 -2.35 -7.46
N SER A 193 -16.35 -1.23 -7.67
CA SER A 193 -16.96 0.04 -8.03
C SER A 193 -17.67 0.04 -9.40
N VAL A 194 -17.32 -0.91 -10.27
CA VAL A 194 -18.00 -1.13 -11.55
C VAL A 194 -19.34 -1.85 -11.35
N PHE A 195 -19.44 -2.72 -10.35
CA PHE A 195 -20.65 -3.50 -10.04
C PHE A 195 -21.61 -2.77 -9.10
N SER A 196 -21.09 -2.25 -7.99
CA SER A 196 -21.87 -1.65 -6.90
C SER A 196 -21.47 -0.21 -6.66
N ARG A 197 -22.42 0.61 -6.19
CA ARG A 197 -22.18 1.98 -5.72
C ARG A 197 -22.17 2.09 -4.20
N ASN A 198 -22.38 0.98 -3.49
CA ASN A 198 -22.46 0.99 -2.05
C ASN A 198 -21.06 1.18 -1.43
N LYS A 199 -20.89 2.25 -0.65
CA LYS A 199 -19.64 2.62 0.05
C LYS A 199 -19.07 1.47 0.88
N TYR A 200 -19.95 0.70 1.53
CA TYR A 200 -19.56 -0.42 2.38
C TYR A 200 -19.05 -1.60 1.54
N MET A 201 -19.69 -1.92 0.43
CA MET A 201 -19.23 -3.01 -0.45
C MET A 201 -17.86 -2.69 -1.06
N MET A 202 -17.63 -1.44 -1.49
CA MET A 202 -16.35 -1.03 -2.08
C MET A 202 -15.18 -1.00 -1.09
N THR A 203 -15.43 -1.01 0.22
CA THR A 203 -14.38 -0.98 1.26
C THR A 203 -14.19 -2.35 1.91
N CYS A 204 -15.28 -3.03 2.28
CA CYS A 204 -15.25 -4.30 2.99
C CYS A 204 -14.81 -5.48 2.11
N ILE A 205 -15.25 -5.52 0.84
CA ILE A 205 -14.91 -6.64 -0.06
C ILE A 205 -13.41 -6.66 -0.41
N PRO A 206 -12.78 -5.51 -0.78
CA PRO A 206 -11.33 -5.48 -0.98
C PRO A 206 -10.55 -5.90 0.26
N PHE A 207 -10.95 -5.44 1.45
CA PHE A 207 -10.31 -5.82 2.70
C PHE A 207 -10.37 -7.34 2.93
N MET A 208 -11.55 -7.95 2.82
CA MET A 208 -11.68 -9.40 2.94
C MET A 208 -10.84 -10.12 1.90
N PHE A 209 -10.86 -9.67 0.64
CA PHE A 209 -10.08 -10.28 -0.43
C PHE A 209 -8.58 -10.29 -0.12
N PHE A 210 -8.02 -9.16 0.31
CA PHE A 210 -6.60 -9.08 0.68
C PHE A 210 -6.28 -9.92 1.92
N TYR A 211 -7.17 -9.95 2.91
CA TYR A 211 -6.99 -10.77 4.09
C TYR A 211 -6.96 -12.28 3.76
N PHE A 212 -7.93 -12.75 2.98
CA PHE A 212 -7.98 -14.13 2.52
C PHE A 212 -6.79 -14.48 1.63
N TYR A 213 -6.41 -13.59 0.71
CA TYR A 213 -5.25 -13.77 -0.15
C TYR A 213 -3.96 -13.95 0.66
N ASN A 214 -3.68 -13.04 1.61
CA ASN A 214 -2.48 -13.14 2.46
C ASN A 214 -2.52 -14.40 3.34
N THR A 215 -3.69 -14.76 3.88
CA THR A 215 -3.85 -15.99 4.69
C THR A 215 -3.59 -17.24 3.86
N LEU A 216 -4.11 -17.29 2.63
CA LEU A 216 -3.95 -18.40 1.71
C LEU A 216 -2.49 -18.56 1.27
N ILE A 217 -1.82 -17.47 0.89
CA ILE A 217 -0.40 -17.50 0.55
C ILE A 217 0.46 -17.94 1.74
N ASN A 218 0.16 -17.45 2.95
CA ASN A 218 0.89 -17.87 4.15
C ASN A 218 0.69 -19.36 4.48
N ARG A 219 -0.51 -19.90 4.26
CA ARG A 219 -0.77 -21.35 4.42
C ARG A 219 -0.06 -22.17 3.34
N LEU A 220 -0.10 -21.73 2.08
CA LEU A 220 0.62 -22.38 0.98
C LEU A 220 2.13 -22.38 1.21
N SER A 221 2.70 -21.24 1.63
CA SER A 221 4.14 -21.11 1.92
C SER A 221 4.61 -22.11 2.97
N LYS A 222 3.79 -22.39 3.99
CA LYS A 222 4.10 -23.42 5.02
C LYS A 222 3.94 -24.85 4.53
N GLY A 223 3.11 -25.09 3.51
CA GLY A 223 2.88 -26.41 2.93
C GLY A 223 3.92 -26.84 1.88
N PHE A 224 4.72 -25.90 1.35
CA PHE A 224 5.74 -26.18 0.33
C PHE A 224 7.15 -26.32 0.93
N SER A 225 8.03 -27.04 0.23
CA SER A 225 9.47 -27.16 0.55
C SER A 225 10.15 -25.79 0.67
N ALA A 226 11.17 -25.66 1.53
CA ALA A 226 11.77 -24.40 1.97
C ALA A 226 12.15 -23.41 0.83
N ASN A 227 12.59 -23.90 -0.33
CA ASN A 227 12.92 -23.05 -1.47
C ASN A 227 11.67 -22.54 -2.22
N VAL A 228 10.67 -23.39 -2.41
CA VAL A 228 9.39 -23.02 -3.06
C VAL A 228 8.55 -22.17 -2.12
N GLY A 229 8.54 -22.48 -0.82
CA GLY A 229 7.88 -21.69 0.22
C GLY A 229 8.42 -20.26 0.30
N LYS A 230 9.73 -20.05 0.10
CA LYS A 230 10.33 -18.71 -0.01
C LYS A 230 9.82 -17.95 -1.23
N ILE A 231 9.78 -18.58 -2.42
CA ILE A 231 9.26 -17.94 -3.65
C ILE A 231 7.77 -17.61 -3.52
N VAL A 232 6.97 -18.53 -2.97
CA VAL A 232 5.53 -18.32 -2.75
C VAL A 232 5.29 -17.19 -1.74
N SER A 233 6.15 -17.07 -0.71
CA SER A 233 6.06 -15.98 0.25
C SER A 233 6.35 -14.60 -0.36
N LEU A 234 7.06 -14.51 -1.50
CA LEU A 234 7.31 -13.25 -2.21
C LEU A 234 6.05 -12.67 -2.86
N PHE A 235 5.05 -13.51 -3.18
CA PHE A 235 3.77 -13.07 -3.71
C PHE A 235 2.81 -12.53 -2.62
N SER A 236 3.14 -12.71 -1.34
CA SER A 236 2.41 -12.05 -0.24
C SER A 236 2.67 -10.55 -0.23
N PHE A 237 1.78 -9.74 0.33
CA PHE A 237 2.05 -8.30 0.56
C PHE A 237 3.32 -8.06 1.38
N ASN A 238 3.62 -8.98 2.32
CA ASN A 238 4.87 -9.00 3.08
C ASN A 238 6.09 -9.35 2.20
N GLY A 239 5.85 -10.15 1.16
CA GLY A 239 6.83 -10.62 0.20
C GLY A 239 7.27 -9.57 -0.81
N ILE A 240 6.38 -8.65 -1.19
CA ILE A 240 6.68 -7.53 -2.11
C ILE A 240 7.89 -6.73 -1.61
N PHE A 241 7.96 -6.44 -0.31
CA PHE A 241 9.10 -5.72 0.27
C PHE A 241 10.40 -6.52 0.29
N ARG A 242 10.32 -7.83 0.59
CA ARG A 242 11.49 -8.73 0.56
C ARG A 242 11.98 -8.98 -0.87
N ALA A 243 11.07 -8.98 -1.85
CA ALA A 243 11.39 -9.12 -3.25
C ALA A 243 12.15 -7.91 -3.80
N ILE A 244 11.79 -6.70 -3.35
CA ILE A 244 12.49 -5.47 -3.75
C ILE A 244 13.91 -5.43 -3.16
N GLU A 245 14.07 -5.90 -1.93
CA GLU A 245 15.36 -6.00 -1.22
C GLU A 245 16.31 -7.03 -1.82
N ASN A 246 15.78 -8.13 -2.38
CA ASN A 246 16.58 -9.21 -3.01
C ASN A 246 16.81 -9.02 -4.52
N GLY A 247 16.47 -7.87 -5.11
CA GLY A 247 16.65 -7.62 -6.55
C GLY A 247 15.65 -8.34 -7.47
N MET A 248 14.64 -9.01 -6.91
CA MET A 248 13.53 -9.67 -7.64
C MET A 248 12.39 -8.69 -7.97
N THR A 249 12.70 -7.39 -8.08
CA THR A 249 11.75 -6.28 -8.32
C THR A 249 10.95 -6.47 -9.61
N VAL A 250 11.60 -7.01 -10.65
CA VAL A 250 11.02 -7.18 -11.99
C VAL A 250 9.77 -8.05 -11.95
N TYR A 251 9.79 -9.16 -11.21
CA TYR A 251 8.64 -10.08 -11.13
C TYR A 251 7.44 -9.47 -10.41
N VAL A 252 7.68 -8.68 -9.38
CA VAL A 252 6.60 -7.99 -8.65
C VAL A 252 5.98 -6.89 -9.49
N ILE A 253 6.80 -6.10 -10.20
CA ILE A 253 6.33 -5.06 -11.11
C ILE A 253 5.53 -5.69 -12.26
N LEU A 254 6.01 -6.81 -12.82
CA LEU A 254 5.33 -7.51 -13.90
C LEU A 254 3.99 -8.11 -13.43
N ALA A 255 3.94 -8.72 -12.24
CA ALA A 255 2.70 -9.22 -11.66
C ALA A 255 1.68 -8.09 -11.38
N ALA A 256 2.14 -6.96 -10.84
CA ALA A 256 1.31 -5.77 -10.61
C ALA A 256 0.78 -5.21 -11.95
N ALA A 257 1.62 -5.14 -12.99
CA ALA A 257 1.23 -4.71 -14.32
C ALA A 257 0.17 -5.63 -14.95
N VAL A 258 0.33 -6.95 -14.82
CA VAL A 258 -0.66 -7.93 -15.30
C VAL A 258 -2.01 -7.75 -14.58
N LEU A 259 -1.99 -7.58 -13.26
CA LEU A 259 -3.22 -7.35 -12.47
C LEU A 259 -3.92 -6.03 -12.86
N MET A 260 -3.15 -4.98 -13.12
CA MET A 260 -3.66 -3.70 -13.62
C MET A 260 -4.33 -3.86 -14.99
N ILE A 261 -3.70 -4.60 -15.91
CA ILE A 261 -4.25 -4.88 -17.25
C ILE A 261 -5.53 -5.70 -17.13
N LEU A 262 -5.56 -6.74 -16.30
CA LEU A 262 -6.77 -7.54 -16.05
C LEU A 262 -7.90 -6.69 -15.48
N ALA A 263 -7.62 -5.83 -14.49
CA ALA A 263 -8.62 -4.92 -13.93
C ALA A 263 -9.15 -3.93 -14.98
N ALA A 264 -8.27 -3.43 -15.87
CA ALA A 264 -8.68 -2.57 -16.99
C ALA A 264 -9.61 -3.31 -17.96
N ILE A 265 -9.27 -4.55 -18.34
CA ILE A 265 -10.09 -5.39 -19.24
C ILE A 265 -11.44 -5.69 -18.61
N ILE A 266 -11.49 -6.04 -17.33
CA ILE A 266 -12.75 -6.27 -16.59
C ILE A 266 -13.58 -4.97 -16.58
N GLY A 267 -12.97 -3.83 -16.24
CA GLY A 267 -13.67 -2.55 -16.23
C GLY A 267 -14.26 -2.18 -17.59
N VAL A 268 -13.47 -2.32 -18.66
CA VAL A 268 -13.89 -2.01 -20.04
C VAL A 268 -14.97 -2.98 -20.52
N SER A 269 -14.80 -4.29 -20.33
CA SER A 269 -15.76 -5.30 -20.78
C SER A 269 -17.13 -5.13 -20.10
N PHE A 270 -17.17 -4.81 -18.80
CA PHE A 270 -18.43 -4.55 -18.10
C PHE A 270 -19.08 -3.21 -18.50
N LEU A 271 -18.28 -2.16 -18.73
CA LEU A 271 -18.81 -0.88 -19.23
C LEU A 271 -19.30 -0.97 -20.69
N GLN A 272 -18.73 -1.87 -21.49
CA GLN A 272 -19.21 -2.18 -22.83
C GLN A 272 -20.47 -3.05 -22.80
N ARG A 273 -20.55 -4.06 -21.91
CA ARG A 273 -21.73 -4.93 -21.74
C ARG A 273 -22.96 -4.22 -21.21
N ARG A 274 -22.80 -3.13 -20.45
CA ARG A 274 -23.89 -2.16 -20.24
C ARG A 274 -24.16 -1.44 -21.57
N TYR A 275 -24.87 -2.13 -22.45
CA TYR A 275 -25.73 -1.48 -23.43
C TYR A 275 -26.74 -0.67 -22.61
N ASP A 276 -26.56 0.65 -22.56
CA ASP A 276 -27.64 1.56 -22.24
C ASP A 276 -28.64 1.48 -23.42
N CYS A 277 -29.34 0.35 -23.55
CA CYS A 277 -30.57 0.25 -24.30
C CYS A 277 -31.69 0.36 -23.28
N CYS A 278 -32.39 1.49 -23.31
CA CYS A 278 -33.71 1.74 -22.76
C CYS A 278 -34.01 1.19 -21.35
N GLU A 279 -33.94 2.06 -20.36
CA GLU A 279 -34.94 2.22 -19.28
C GLU A 279 -34.67 3.55 -18.53
#